data_AF-A0A4Q3SPA0-F1
#
_entry.id   AF-A0A4Q3SPA0-F1
#
_cell.length_a   1.000
_cell.length_b   1.000
_cell.length_c   1.000
_cell.angle_alpha   90.00
_cell.angle_beta   90.00
_cell.angle_gamma   90.00
#
_symmetry.space_group_name_H-M   'P 1'
#
loop_
_entity.id
_entity.type
_entity.pdbx_description
1 polymer ?
#
loop_
_entity_poly.entity_id
_entity_poly.type
_entity_poly.pdbx_seq_one_letter_code
_entity_poly.pdbx_strand_id
1 'polypeptide(L)'
;HIVVFDRILENMKTPEELAALLGHEGSHVALRHSLKNISRSVARKMFLMVILGGDAGVAGYLADRADDLKGLQYSRALETEADDNGLLLMERSGIDTKGMLDLMLLLQRESEGQETSALLSTHPVFNSRIKNIRKQMKNPDLKRDDKLAEIFHQLYEN
;
A
#
# COMPACT_ATOMS: atom_id res chain seq x y z
N HIS A 1 -2.62 -13.31 -4.56
CA HIS A 1 -1.16 -13.53 -4.49
C HIS A 1 -0.54 -12.22 -4.03
N ILE A 2 0.50 -12.29 -3.20
CA ILE A 2 1.28 -11.11 -2.78
C ILE A 2 2.60 -11.19 -3.55
N VAL A 3 3.02 -10.07 -4.13
CA VAL A 3 4.28 -9.95 -4.86
C VAL A 3 5.14 -8.94 -4.12
N VAL A 4 6.37 -9.32 -3.81
CA VAL A 4 7.37 -8.44 -3.19
C VAL A 4 8.48 -8.23 -4.22
N PHE A 5 8.90 -7.00 -4.42
CA PHE A 5 9.96 -6.67 -5.38
C PHE A 5 11.33 -6.66 -4.69
N ASP A 6 12.34 -7.25 -5.33
CA ASP A 6 13.68 -7.41 -4.76
C ASP A 6 14.28 -6.09 -4.30
N ARG A 7 14.13 -5.02 -5.09
CA ARG A 7 14.65 -3.69 -4.75
C ARG A 7 14.11 -3.12 -3.42
N ILE A 8 12.83 -3.34 -3.10
CA ILE A 8 12.33 -2.84 -1.81
C ILE A 8 12.85 -3.71 -0.67
N LEU A 9 12.98 -5.02 -0.90
CA LEU A 9 13.52 -5.96 0.05
C LEU A 9 15.00 -5.66 0.35
N GLU A 10 15.84 -5.43 -0.65
CA GLU A 10 17.26 -5.05 -0.49
C GLU A 10 17.48 -3.82 0.38
N ASN A 11 16.54 -2.88 0.37
CA ASN A 11 16.63 -1.65 1.15
C ASN A 11 16.02 -1.75 2.56
N MET A 12 15.35 -2.85 2.89
CA MET A 12 14.86 -3.11 4.25
C MET A 12 16.02 -3.43 5.18
N LYS A 13 15.93 -2.90 6.40
CA LYS A 13 16.91 -3.03 7.46
C LYS A 13 16.44 -3.94 8.57
N THR A 14 15.13 -4.11 8.75
CA THR A 14 14.59 -4.91 9.85
C THR A 14 13.48 -5.85 9.40
N PRO A 15 13.35 -7.02 10.06
CA PRO A 15 12.25 -7.94 9.81
C PRO A 15 10.85 -7.31 9.97
N GLU A 16 10.72 -6.31 10.83
CA GLU A 16 9.46 -5.62 11.10
C GLU A 16 9.01 -4.76 9.90
N GLU A 17 9.92 -4.22 9.10
CA GLU A 17 9.57 -3.53 7.84
C GLU A 17 8.97 -4.52 6.83
N LEU A 18 9.52 -5.73 6.74
CA LEU A 18 8.96 -6.79 5.89
C LEU A 18 7.61 -7.25 6.42
N ALA A 19 7.47 -7.45 7.74
CA ALA A 19 6.20 -7.81 8.35
C ALA A 19 5.13 -6.73 8.11
N ALA A 20 5.51 -5.45 8.15
CA ALA A 20 4.63 -4.34 7.82
C ALA A 20 4.18 -4.38 6.35
N LEU A 21 5.09 -4.65 5.42
CA LEU A 21 4.76 -4.78 3.99
C LEU A 21 3.76 -5.93 3.77
N LEU A 22 4.05 -7.10 4.33
CA LEU A 22 3.17 -8.27 4.21
C LEU A 22 1.80 -8.05 4.88
N GLY A 23 1.78 -7.35 6.03
CA GLY A 23 0.54 -6.95 6.70
C GLY A 23 -0.29 -6.00 5.83
N HIS A 24 0.34 -5.02 5.19
CA HIS A 24 -0.31 -4.08 4.28
C HIS A 24 -0.88 -4.80 3.04
N GLU A 25 -0.08 -5.60 2.34
CA GLU A 25 -0.52 -6.34 1.15
C GLU A 25 -1.58 -7.40 1.47
N GLY A 26 -1.41 -8.10 2.60
CA GLY A 26 -2.40 -9.04 3.13
C GLY A 26 -3.74 -8.36 3.41
N SER A 27 -3.71 -7.12 3.90
CA SER A 27 -4.91 -6.32 4.15
C SER A 27 -5.65 -5.96 2.85
N HIS A 28 -4.94 -5.59 1.78
CA HIS A 28 -5.56 -5.37 0.47
C HIS A 28 -6.31 -6.60 -0.05
N VAL A 29 -5.73 -7.79 0.13
CA VAL A 29 -6.34 -9.06 -0.26
C VAL A 29 -7.55 -9.36 0.62
N ALA A 30 -7.38 -9.33 1.94
CA ALA A 30 -8.43 -9.66 2.90
C ALA A 30 -9.66 -8.75 2.75
N LEU A 31 -9.43 -7.45 2.51
CA LEU A 31 -10.49 -6.45 2.37
C LEU A 31 -10.98 -6.27 0.92
N ARG A 32 -10.49 -7.11 -0.01
CA ARG A 32 -10.88 -7.14 -1.42
C ARG A 32 -10.77 -5.76 -2.10
N HIS A 33 -9.71 -5.01 -1.79
CA HIS A 33 -9.53 -3.64 -2.26
C HIS A 33 -9.54 -3.53 -3.79
N SER A 34 -8.93 -4.48 -4.50
CA SER A 34 -8.92 -4.49 -5.97
C SER A 34 -10.33 -4.62 -6.54
N LEU A 35 -11.15 -5.50 -5.96
CA LEU A 35 -12.54 -5.68 -6.36
C LEU A 35 -13.39 -4.43 -6.04
N LYS A 36 -13.20 -3.82 -4.85
CA LYS A 36 -13.84 -2.55 -4.49
C LYS A 36 -13.49 -1.46 -5.53
N ASN A 37 -12.22 -1.36 -5.92
CA ASN A 37 -11.75 -0.37 -6.90
C ASN A 37 -12.35 -0.61 -8.30
N ILE A 38 -12.31 -1.85 -8.79
CA ILE A 38 -12.90 -2.22 -10.09
C ILE A 38 -14.40 -1.92 -10.09
N SER A 39 -15.11 -2.33 -9.04
CA SER A 39 -16.56 -2.11 -8.92
C SER A 39 -16.92 -0.62 -8.93
N ARG A 40 -16.15 0.22 -8.21
CA ARG A 40 -16.31 1.68 -8.22
C ARG A 40 -16.04 2.28 -9.59
N SER A 41 -15.02 1.79 -10.30
CA SER A 41 -14.69 2.23 -11.66
C SER A 41 -15.82 1.91 -12.65
N VAL A 42 -16.31 0.67 -12.63
CA VAL A 42 -17.44 0.24 -13.46
C VAL A 42 -18.70 1.04 -13.16
N ALA A 43 -19.05 1.20 -11.89
CA ALA A 43 -20.21 1.99 -11.47
C ALA A 43 -20.11 3.46 -11.94
N ARG A 44 -18.92 4.06 -11.81
CA ARG A 44 -18.67 5.42 -12.30
C ARG A 44 -18.82 5.51 -13.82
N LYS A 45 -18.27 4.55 -14.57
CA LYS A 45 -18.42 4.49 -16.02
C LYS A 45 -19.89 4.40 -16.43
N MET A 46 -20.66 3.50 -15.81
CA MET A 46 -22.09 3.35 -16.07
C MET A 46 -22.87 4.62 -15.76
N PHE A 47 -22.57 5.27 -14.64
CA PHE A 47 -23.18 6.55 -14.28
C PHE A 47 -22.89 7.64 -15.33
N LEU A 48 -21.64 7.75 -15.79
CA LEU A 48 -21.26 8.70 -16.84
C LEU A 48 -21.95 8.38 -18.18
N MET A 49 -22.11 7.10 -18.53
CA MET A 49 -22.85 6.71 -19.75
C MET A 49 -24.30 7.20 -19.72
N VAL A 50 -24.98 7.11 -18.58
CA VAL A 50 -26.37 7.58 -18.42
C VAL A 50 -26.45 9.09 -18.60
N ILE A 51 -25.51 9.85 -18.02
CA ILE A 51 -25.53 11.32 -18.07
C ILE A 51 -25.10 11.86 -19.44
N LEU A 52 -24.10 11.26 -20.05
CA LEU A 52 -23.44 11.77 -21.26
C LEU A 52 -24.00 11.18 -22.55
N GLY A 53 -25.04 10.35 -22.48
CA GLY A 53 -25.72 9.80 -23.66
C GLY A 53 -24.97 8.66 -24.34
N GLY A 54 -24.28 7.82 -23.58
CA GLY A 54 -23.61 6.61 -24.07
C GLY A 54 -22.10 6.74 -24.27
N ASP A 55 -21.51 5.75 -24.95
CA ASP A 55 -20.06 5.55 -25.00
C ASP A 55 -19.29 6.70 -25.64
N ALA A 56 -19.84 7.36 -26.67
CA ALA A 56 -19.19 8.48 -27.36
C ALA A 56 -19.03 9.70 -26.43
N GLY A 57 -20.03 9.99 -25.60
CA GLY A 57 -19.96 11.07 -24.61
C GLY A 57 -18.96 10.78 -23.50
N VAL A 58 -18.89 9.52 -23.04
CA VAL A 58 -17.89 9.09 -22.05
C VAL A 58 -16.47 9.14 -22.63
N ALA A 59 -16.28 8.69 -23.87
CA ALA A 59 -14.97 8.73 -24.52
C ALA A 59 -14.44 10.16 -24.68
N GLY A 60 -15.30 11.11 -25.09
CA GLY A 60 -14.94 12.52 -25.15
C GLY A 60 -14.57 13.09 -23.78
N TYR A 61 -15.39 12.81 -22.76
CA TYR A 61 -15.12 13.23 -21.38
C TYR A 61 -13.81 12.66 -20.82
N LEU A 62 -13.52 11.39 -21.07
CA LEU A 62 -12.30 10.73 -20.60
C LEU A 62 -11.06 11.19 -21.37
N ALA A 63 -11.18 11.51 -22.66
CA ALA A 63 -10.07 12.07 -23.44
C ALA A 63 -9.65 13.45 -22.89
N ASP A 64 -10.62 14.29 -22.53
CA ASP A 64 -10.37 15.61 -21.91
C ASP A 64 -9.84 15.50 -20.46
N ARG A 65 -10.03 14.35 -19.82
CA ARG A 65 -9.67 14.08 -18.41
C ARG A 65 -8.78 12.86 -18.25
N ALA A 66 -7.91 12.59 -19.22
CA ALA A 66 -7.08 11.39 -19.23
C ALA A 66 -6.21 11.23 -17.96
N ASP A 67 -5.84 12.34 -17.32
CA ASP A 67 -5.12 12.33 -16.04
C ASP A 67 -5.95 11.77 -14.86
N ASP A 68 -7.29 11.86 -14.91
CA ASP A 68 -8.20 11.32 -13.89
C ASP A 68 -8.29 9.78 -13.97
N LEU A 69 -7.86 9.16 -15.09
CA LEU A 69 -7.81 7.71 -15.27
C LEU A 69 -6.63 7.05 -14.54
N LYS A 70 -5.68 7.82 -14.00
CA LYS A 70 -4.64 7.31 -13.07
C LYS A 70 -5.22 6.69 -11.79
N GLY A 71 -6.53 6.81 -11.56
CA GLY A 71 -7.28 6.20 -10.46
C GLY A 71 -7.39 4.67 -10.42
N LEU A 72 -6.56 3.94 -11.17
CA LEU A 72 -6.29 2.50 -10.92
C LEU A 72 -5.49 2.28 -9.64
N GLN A 73 -4.78 3.32 -9.17
CA GLN A 73 -4.24 3.39 -7.82
C GLN A 73 -5.36 3.18 -6.79
N TYR A 74 -5.04 2.57 -5.66
CA TYR A 74 -5.99 2.50 -4.56
C TYR A 74 -6.35 3.91 -4.10
N SER A 75 -7.62 4.09 -3.72
CA SER A 75 -8.01 5.38 -3.15
C SER A 75 -7.25 5.60 -1.84
N ARG A 76 -6.96 6.86 -1.51
CA ARG A 76 -6.35 7.25 -0.22
C ARG A 76 -7.00 6.58 0.98
N ALA A 77 -8.31 6.35 0.93
CA ALA A 77 -9.03 5.66 1.99
C ALA A 77 -8.69 4.17 2.09
N LEU A 78 -8.52 3.47 0.96
CA LEU A 78 -8.14 2.04 0.94
C LEU A 78 -6.70 1.83 1.41
N GLU A 79 -5.81 2.77 1.09
CA GLU A 79 -4.43 2.78 1.59
C GLU A 79 -4.38 2.92 3.12
N THR A 80 -5.09 3.91 3.65
CA THR A 80 -5.20 4.08 5.11
C THR A 80 -5.84 2.87 5.77
N GLU A 81 -6.89 2.28 5.17
CA GLU A 81 -7.54 1.07 5.67
C GLU A 81 -6.57 -0.13 5.72
N ALA A 82 -5.69 -0.25 4.73
CA ALA A 82 -4.65 -1.28 4.69
C ALA A 82 -3.54 -1.05 5.74
N ASP A 83 -3.10 0.21 5.93
CA ASP A 83 -2.13 0.56 6.99
C ASP A 83 -2.67 0.27 8.39
N ASP A 84 -3.91 0.70 8.65
CA ASP A 84 -4.58 0.53 9.94
C ASP A 84 -4.73 -0.96 10.28
N ASN A 85 -5.12 -1.77 9.30
CA ASN A 85 -5.24 -3.22 9.48
C ASN A 85 -3.87 -3.88 9.63
N GLY A 86 -2.87 -3.46 8.85
CA GLY A 86 -1.49 -3.93 8.97
C GLY A 86 -0.90 -3.65 10.36
N LEU A 87 -1.07 -2.43 10.88
CA LEU A 87 -0.66 -2.06 12.24
C LEU A 87 -1.34 -2.94 13.30
N LEU A 88 -2.66 -3.17 13.17
CA LEU A 88 -3.40 -4.05 14.06
C LEU A 88 -2.89 -5.49 14.01
N LEU A 89 -2.52 -5.98 12.82
CA LEU A 89 -2.00 -7.33 12.62
C LEU A 89 -0.62 -7.49 13.26
N MET A 90 0.26 -6.50 13.10
CA MET A 90 1.56 -6.44 13.77
C MET A 90 1.38 -6.43 15.29
N GLU A 91 0.48 -5.58 15.81
CA GLU A 91 0.18 -5.52 17.25
C GLU A 91 -0.28 -6.88 17.79
N ARG A 92 -1.25 -7.52 17.12
CA ARG A 92 -1.80 -8.82 17.51
C ARG A 92 -0.78 -9.95 17.43
N SER A 93 0.22 -9.81 16.56
CA SER A 93 1.28 -10.79 16.37
C SER A 93 2.47 -10.54 17.31
N GLY A 94 2.43 -9.50 18.14
CA GLY A 94 3.57 -9.14 19.00
C GLY A 94 4.78 -8.68 18.20
N ILE A 95 4.58 -8.01 17.07
CA ILE A 95 5.61 -7.42 16.22
C ILE A 95 5.65 -5.90 16.46
N ASP A 96 6.84 -5.31 16.55
CA ASP A 96 6.99 -3.87 16.76
C ASP A 96 6.39 -3.06 15.59
N THR A 97 5.36 -2.29 15.89
CA THR A 97 4.63 -1.49 14.89
C THR A 97 5.45 -0.32 14.34
N LYS A 98 6.61 -0.01 14.92
CA LYS A 98 7.60 0.92 14.34
C LYS A 98 8.04 0.49 12.94
N GLY A 99 8.07 -0.82 12.63
CA GLY A 99 8.37 -1.32 11.29
C GLY A 99 7.48 -0.75 10.20
N MET A 100 6.21 -0.44 10.49
CA MET A 100 5.30 0.22 9.53
C MET A 100 5.71 1.67 9.25
N LEU A 101 6.16 2.40 10.27
CA LEU A 101 6.68 3.75 10.08
C LEU A 101 7.99 3.74 9.29
N ASP A 102 8.89 2.82 9.63
CA ASP A 102 10.19 2.69 8.97
C ASP A 102 10.02 2.31 7.49
N LEU A 103 9.14 1.35 7.18
CA LEU A 103 8.74 1.00 5.82
C LEU A 103 8.19 2.21 5.06
N MET A 104 7.28 2.99 5.66
CA MET A 104 6.69 4.16 5.01
C MET A 104 7.74 5.23 4.68
N LEU A 105 8.71 5.44 5.57
CA LEU A 105 9.83 6.37 5.35
C LEU A 105 10.83 5.84 4.32
N LEU A 106 11.04 4.52 4.25
CA LEU A 106 11.80 3.87 3.18
C LEU A 106 11.13 4.13 1.83
N LEU A 107 9.84 3.83 1.69
CA LEU A 107 9.08 4.04 0.46
C LEU A 107 9.06 5.51 0.04
N GLN A 108 8.92 6.44 1.00
CA GLN A 108 9.00 7.87 0.72
C GLN A 108 10.36 8.26 0.12
N ARG A 109 11.47 7.80 0.71
CA ARG A 109 12.82 8.08 0.20
C ARG A 109 13.05 7.49 -1.19
N GLU A 110 12.62 6.25 -1.42
CA GLU A 110 12.71 5.62 -2.75
C GLU A 110 11.85 6.36 -3.80
N SER A 111 10.76 7.01 -3.39
CA SER A 111 9.89 7.78 -4.30
C SER A 111 10.46 9.15 -4.71
N GLU A 112 11.41 9.69 -3.94
CA GLU A 112 12.10 10.94 -4.25
C GLU A 112 13.27 10.73 -5.23
N GLY A 113 13.69 9.47 -5.45
CA GLY A 113 14.63 9.09 -6.50
C GLY A 113 13.99 9.08 -7.89
N GLN A 114 14.75 9.41 -8.95
CA GLN A 114 14.26 9.50 -10.33
C GLN A 114 13.66 8.20 -10.91
N GLU A 115 13.80 7.07 -10.22
CA GLU A 115 13.17 5.80 -10.59
C GLU A 115 12.08 5.40 -9.59
N THR A 116 10.83 5.79 -9.86
CA THR A 116 9.70 5.30 -9.08
C THR A 116 9.53 3.80 -9.33
N SER A 117 9.76 2.97 -8.30
CA SER A 117 9.41 1.55 -8.32
C SER A 117 7.91 1.33 -8.62
N ALA A 118 7.55 0.22 -9.26
CA ALA A 118 6.17 -0.10 -9.64
C ALA A 118 5.19 -0.08 -8.44
N LEU A 119 5.66 -0.43 -7.23
CA LEU A 119 4.90 -0.28 -5.99
C LEU A 119 4.61 1.19 -5.64
N LEU A 120 5.58 2.07 -5.82
CA LEU A 120 5.40 3.50 -5.52
C LEU A 120 4.43 4.15 -6.50
N SER A 121 4.43 3.67 -7.75
CA SER A 121 3.46 4.08 -8.77
C SER A 121 2.02 3.64 -8.43
N THR A 122 1.80 2.69 -7.54
CA THR A 122 0.45 2.29 -7.10
C THR A 122 0.01 2.93 -5.77
N HIS A 123 0.96 3.45 -4.95
CA HIS A 123 0.70 3.92 -3.57
C HIS A 123 1.39 5.28 -3.21
N PRO A 124 1.00 6.43 -3.79
CA PRO A 124 1.85 7.64 -3.77
C PRO A 124 1.70 8.58 -2.55
N VAL A 125 0.85 8.31 -1.56
CA VAL A 125 0.42 9.34 -0.57
C VAL A 125 1.10 9.20 0.79
N PHE A 126 2.31 9.75 0.95
CA PHE A 126 3.13 9.53 2.15
C PHE A 126 2.76 10.40 3.37
N ASN A 127 2.65 11.72 3.23
CA ASN A 127 2.57 12.63 4.40
C ASN A 127 1.38 12.36 5.34
N SER A 128 0.19 12.16 4.78
CA SER A 128 -1.01 11.88 5.59
C SER A 128 -0.96 10.49 6.22
N ARG A 129 -0.42 9.49 5.52
CA ARG A 129 -0.27 8.12 6.02
C ARG A 129 0.76 8.06 7.15
N ILE A 130 1.92 8.70 7.00
CA ILE A 130 2.93 8.82 8.07
C ILE A 130 2.32 9.44 9.33
N LYS A 131 1.56 10.54 9.17
CA LYS A 131 0.88 11.18 10.30
C LYS A 131 -0.12 10.25 10.98
N ASN A 132 -0.87 9.47 10.20
CA ASN A 132 -1.82 8.49 10.71
C ASN A 132 -1.13 7.33 11.43
N ILE A 133 -0.10 6.74 10.82
CA ILE A 133 0.73 5.67 11.41
C ILE A 133 1.31 6.13 12.74
N ARG A 134 1.92 7.32 12.81
CA ARG A 134 2.45 7.87 14.07
C ARG A 134 1.40 8.03 15.18
N LYS A 135 0.13 8.23 14.82
CA LYS A 135 -0.97 8.36 15.77
C LYS A 135 -1.42 7.00 16.32
N GLN A 136 -1.32 5.94 15.51
CA GLN A 136 -1.86 4.62 15.81
C GLN A 136 -0.80 3.64 16.31
N MET A 137 0.43 3.80 15.84
CA MET A 137 1.54 2.93 16.22
C MET A 137 1.72 2.96 17.73
N LYS A 138 1.97 1.79 18.29
CA LYS A 138 2.41 1.63 19.67
C LYS A 138 3.92 1.48 19.62
N ASN A 139 4.62 2.02 20.62
CA ASN A 139 6.02 1.67 20.86
C ASN A 139 6.05 0.61 21.94
N PRO A 140 5.94 -0.67 21.60
CA PRO A 140 6.16 -1.70 22.57
C PRO A 140 7.68 -1.99 22.65
N ASP A 141 8.23 -2.10 23.86
CA ASP A 141 9.58 -2.63 24.09
C ASP A 141 9.61 -4.15 23.82
N LEU A 142 9.22 -4.57 22.61
CA LEU A 142 9.15 -5.98 22.26
C LEU A 142 10.55 -6.53 22.06
N LYS A 143 10.79 -7.68 22.66
CA LYS A 143 11.97 -8.49 22.35
C LYS A 143 11.90 -8.88 20.87
N ARG A 144 13.03 -8.75 20.17
CA ARG A 144 13.22 -9.25 18.80
C ARG A 144 12.60 -10.65 18.67
N ASP A 145 11.74 -10.83 17.67
CA ASP A 145 11.25 -12.15 17.31
C ASP A 145 12.36 -12.89 16.56
N ASP A 146 13.02 -13.83 17.24
CA ASP A 146 14.16 -14.57 16.68
C ASP A 146 13.78 -15.37 15.43
N LYS A 147 12.54 -15.88 15.35
CA LYS A 147 12.05 -16.63 14.21
C LYS A 147 11.80 -15.71 13.02
N LEU A 148 11.19 -14.55 13.25
CA LEU A 148 11.01 -13.55 12.20
C LEU A 148 12.36 -13.08 11.66
N ALA A 149 13.35 -12.90 12.55
CA ALA A 149 14.69 -12.54 12.17
C ALA A 149 15.42 -13.63 11.37
N GLU A 150 15.25 -14.90 11.74
CA GLU A 150 15.78 -16.05 10.99
C GLU A 150 15.20 -16.10 9.56
N ILE A 151 13.87 -15.98 9.42
CA ILE A 151 13.21 -15.92 8.11
C ILE A 151 13.75 -14.77 7.28
N PHE A 152 13.91 -13.59 7.90
CA PHE A 152 14.45 -12.41 7.22
C PHE A 152 15.89 -12.64 6.75
N HIS A 153 16.76 -13.23 7.58
CA HIS A 153 18.13 -13.56 7.20
C HIS A 153 18.20 -14.54 6.02
N GLN A 154 17.35 -15.57 5.99
CA GLN A 154 17.29 -16.54 4.89
C GLN A 154 16.96 -15.93 3.53
N LEU A 155 16.32 -14.75 3.49
CA LEU A 155 16.04 -14.03 2.24
C LEU A 155 17.29 -13.41 1.61
N TYR A 156 18.36 -13.17 2.37
CA TYR A 156 19.61 -12.56 1.88
C TYR A 156 20.77 -13.55 1.74
N GLU A 157 20.61 -14.79 2.19
CA GLU A 157 21.64 -15.83 2.10
C GLU A 157 21.55 -16.69 0.82
N ASN A 158 20.68 -16.34 -0.13
CA ASN A 158 20.56 -17.01 -1.44
C ASN A 158 20.92 -16.08 -2.60
#